data_AF-A0A524EUS7-F1
#
_entry.id   AF-A0A524EUS7-F1
#
_cell.length_a   1.000
_cell.length_b   1.000
_cell.length_c   1.000
_cell.angle_alpha   90.00
_cell.angle_beta   90.00
_cell.angle_gamma   90.00
#
_symmetry.space_group_name_H-M   'P 1'
#
loop_
_entity.id
_entity.type
_entity.pdbx_description
1 polymer ?
#
loop_
_entity_poly.entity_id
_entity_poly.type
_entity_poly.pdbx_seq_one_letter_code
_entity_poly.pdbx_strand_id
1 'polypeptide(L)'
;MSNKIAFNEITAENFVQEILVNGSASTLPTASSDEFLITAMDGETFGHHIAHYEKMFLEQVYILVEEEKMVKSVFLSELIDIFPEGGETNPRPSSWSTTGKDMESGVYFPLWNHPSNPVHKVLHKMSNSLEQIISLCDLNHKKNTIDENYYLTARHFYDKSLYSCSSWWASMRPSWSPILIFKGANLMMLAALNAHLALTYAQIEEGEMIYDQITNYFSQLLTELSKQSANLINAKID
;
A
#
# COMPACT_ATOMS: atom_id res chain seq x y z
N MET A 1 -1.83 -21.06 2.22
CA MET A 1 -2.89 -21.00 3.24
C MET A 1 -3.78 -19.77 3.05
N SER A 2 -3.26 -18.54 3.09
CA SER A 2 -4.04 -17.29 2.98
C SER A 2 -4.95 -17.19 1.74
N ASN A 3 -4.50 -17.58 0.54
CA ASN A 3 -5.37 -17.56 -0.65
C ASN A 3 -6.60 -18.48 -0.49
N LYS A 4 -6.43 -19.67 0.10
CA LYS A 4 -7.56 -20.57 0.33
C LYS A 4 -8.60 -19.94 1.25
N ILE A 5 -8.18 -19.17 2.25
CA ILE A 5 -9.07 -18.43 3.14
C ILE A 5 -9.76 -17.29 2.36
N ALA A 6 -9.00 -16.49 1.61
CA ALA A 6 -9.52 -15.35 0.86
C ALA A 6 -10.57 -15.74 -0.21
N PHE A 7 -10.50 -16.96 -0.73
CA PHE A 7 -11.42 -17.48 -1.75
C PHE A 7 -12.41 -18.52 -1.22
N ASN A 8 -12.55 -18.67 0.10
CA ASN A 8 -13.47 -19.63 0.73
C ASN A 8 -13.26 -21.09 0.27
N GLU A 9 -12.00 -21.49 0.11
CA GLU A 9 -11.56 -22.83 -0.33
C GLU A 9 -11.06 -23.71 0.83
N ILE A 10 -11.18 -23.24 2.07
CA ILE A 10 -10.77 -23.97 3.28
C ILE A 10 -11.75 -23.73 4.43
N THR A 11 -12.07 -24.79 5.17
CA THR A 11 -12.89 -24.72 6.39
C THR A 11 -12.01 -24.44 7.61
N ALA A 12 -12.61 -24.05 8.73
CA ALA A 12 -11.87 -23.82 9.98
C ALA A 12 -11.14 -25.09 10.47
N GLU A 13 -11.78 -26.25 10.39
CA GLU A 13 -11.20 -27.54 10.79
C GLU A 13 -9.99 -27.88 9.92
N ASN A 14 -10.14 -27.77 8.60
CA ASN A 14 -9.05 -28.05 7.67
C ASN A 14 -7.89 -27.05 7.85
N PHE A 15 -8.19 -25.79 8.18
CA PHE A 15 -7.16 -24.79 8.49
C PHE A 15 -6.37 -25.18 9.75
N VAL A 16 -7.02 -25.53 10.85
CA VAL A 16 -6.35 -25.96 12.08
C VAL A 16 -5.56 -27.26 11.86
N GLN A 17 -6.11 -28.21 11.10
CA GLN A 17 -5.37 -29.42 10.71
C GLN A 17 -4.14 -29.09 9.86
N GLU A 18 -4.24 -28.16 8.91
CA GLU A 18 -3.09 -27.69 8.14
C GLU A 18 -2.04 -27.01 9.04
N ILE A 19 -2.43 -26.30 10.11
CA ILE A 19 -1.47 -25.75 11.08
C ILE A 19 -0.71 -26.88 11.78
N LEU A 20 -1.42 -27.89 12.27
CA LEU A 20 -0.82 -29.03 13.00
C LEU A 20 0.10 -29.87 12.12
N VAL A 21 -0.32 -30.13 10.88
CA VAL A 21 0.45 -30.93 9.91
C VAL A 21 1.64 -30.13 9.34
N ASN A 22 1.48 -28.83 9.05
CA ASN A 22 2.59 -28.04 8.51
C ASN A 22 3.57 -27.57 9.60
N GLY A 23 3.10 -27.33 10.83
CA GLY A 23 3.96 -27.09 11.99
C GLY A 23 4.79 -28.32 12.40
N SER A 24 4.46 -29.51 11.88
CA SER A 24 5.28 -30.71 11.98
C SER A 24 6.13 -30.99 10.73
N ALA A 25 5.99 -30.19 9.66
CA ALA A 25 6.65 -30.37 8.37
C ALA A 25 7.76 -29.33 8.12
N SER A 26 8.28 -28.67 9.17
CA SER A 26 9.36 -27.71 8.98
C SER A 26 10.56 -28.38 8.30
N THR A 27 10.99 -27.77 7.21
CA THR A 27 12.10 -28.15 6.34
C THR A 27 13.47 -27.94 7.00
N LEU A 28 13.52 -27.85 8.33
CA LEU A 28 14.74 -27.78 9.13
C LEU A 28 14.95 -29.14 9.80
N PRO A 29 16.06 -29.85 9.50
CA PRO A 29 16.29 -31.22 9.95
C PRO A 29 16.75 -31.32 11.42
N THR A 30 16.11 -30.58 12.32
CA THR A 30 16.31 -30.70 13.78
C THR A 30 15.01 -30.43 14.52
N ALA A 31 14.39 -31.52 15.00
CA ALA A 31 13.25 -31.50 15.90
C ALA A 31 13.56 -30.80 17.25
N SER A 32 12.50 -30.23 17.86
CA SER A 32 12.33 -29.86 19.29
C SER A 32 12.29 -28.38 19.71
N SER A 33 12.02 -27.42 18.83
CA SER A 33 11.71 -26.04 19.26
C SER A 33 10.29 -25.66 18.87
N ASP A 34 9.60 -24.93 19.75
CA ASP A 34 8.34 -24.27 19.40
C ASP A 34 8.54 -23.42 18.14
N GLU A 35 7.51 -23.30 17.31
CA GLU A 35 7.50 -22.50 16.09
C GLU A 35 6.33 -21.50 16.15
N PHE A 36 6.42 -20.41 15.38
CA PHE A 36 5.33 -19.46 15.24
C PHE A 36 4.85 -19.37 13.79
N LEU A 37 3.54 -19.22 13.63
CA LEU A 37 2.88 -18.97 12.35
C LEU A 37 2.22 -17.60 12.41
N ILE A 38 2.54 -16.74 11.45
CA ILE A 38 1.85 -15.47 11.24
C ILE A 38 0.97 -15.61 10.01
N THR A 39 -0.34 -15.43 10.20
CA THR A 39 -1.28 -15.23 9.11
C THR A 39 -1.70 -13.76 9.09
N ALA A 40 -1.56 -13.12 7.93
CA ALA A 40 -2.14 -11.81 7.66
C ALA A 40 -3.27 -12.00 6.64
N MET A 41 -4.30 -11.17 6.71
CA MET A 41 -5.48 -11.17 5.83
C MET A 41 -6.08 -9.75 5.80
N ASP A 42 -6.72 -9.38 4.69
CA ASP A 42 -7.55 -8.18 4.65
C ASP A 42 -8.78 -8.36 5.55
N GLY A 43 -9.11 -7.35 6.36
CA GLY A 43 -10.23 -7.44 7.31
C GLY A 43 -11.58 -7.62 6.60
N GLU A 44 -11.71 -7.01 5.42
CA GLU A 44 -12.87 -7.10 4.55
C GLU A 44 -13.15 -8.54 4.05
N THR A 45 -12.18 -9.45 4.13
CA THR A 45 -12.41 -10.88 3.84
C THR A 45 -13.51 -11.46 4.73
N PHE A 46 -13.58 -11.06 6.00
CA PHE A 46 -14.50 -11.63 6.98
C PHE A 46 -15.79 -10.80 7.08
N GLY A 47 -16.83 -11.23 6.35
CA GLY A 47 -18.18 -10.64 6.40
C GLY A 47 -18.51 -9.70 5.24
N HIS A 48 -17.54 -8.95 4.70
CA HIS A 48 -17.77 -8.05 3.56
C HIS A 48 -17.62 -8.76 2.21
N HIS A 49 -16.47 -9.38 1.94
CA HIS A 49 -16.24 -10.16 0.72
C HIS A 49 -16.92 -11.52 0.76
N ILE A 50 -16.89 -12.19 1.92
CA ILE A 50 -17.55 -13.48 2.14
C ILE A 50 -18.53 -13.29 3.31
N ALA A 51 -19.83 -13.32 3.01
CA ALA A 51 -20.87 -13.12 4.01
C ALA A 51 -20.77 -14.16 5.13
N HIS A 52 -20.89 -13.71 6.38
CA HIS A 52 -20.85 -14.53 7.59
C HIS A 52 -19.55 -15.27 7.88
N TYR A 53 -18.47 -14.98 7.14
CA TYR A 53 -17.20 -15.68 7.30
C TYR A 53 -16.49 -15.35 8.63
N GLU A 54 -16.83 -14.23 9.26
CA GLU A 54 -16.45 -13.92 10.63
C GLU A 54 -16.96 -14.97 11.64
N LYS A 55 -18.14 -15.56 11.39
CA LYS A 55 -18.73 -16.59 12.26
C LYS A 55 -18.41 -18.00 11.80
N MET A 56 -18.51 -18.24 10.50
CA MET A 56 -18.35 -19.58 9.92
C MET A 56 -16.90 -20.04 9.86
N PHE A 57 -15.94 -19.10 9.83
CA PHE A 57 -14.53 -19.43 9.77
C PHE A 57 -13.75 -18.83 10.93
N LEU A 58 -13.73 -17.50 11.08
CA LEU A 58 -12.83 -16.86 12.05
C LEU A 58 -13.16 -17.27 13.49
N GLU A 59 -14.43 -17.18 13.90
CA GLU A 59 -14.89 -17.64 15.23
C GLU A 59 -14.60 -19.13 15.43
N GLN A 60 -14.90 -19.98 14.43
CA GLN A 60 -14.64 -21.43 14.53
C GLN A 60 -13.15 -21.75 14.67
N VAL A 61 -12.28 -21.04 13.96
CA VAL A 61 -10.81 -21.20 14.09
C VAL A 61 -10.38 -20.90 15.52
N TYR A 62 -10.87 -19.82 16.14
CA TYR A 62 -10.51 -19.51 17.52
C TYR A 62 -11.00 -20.56 18.51
N ILE A 63 -12.24 -21.04 18.36
CA ILE A 63 -12.78 -22.14 19.20
C ILE A 63 -11.89 -23.39 19.08
N LEU A 64 -11.59 -23.81 17.85
CA LEU A 64 -10.79 -25.01 17.59
C LEU A 64 -9.34 -24.87 18.08
N VAL A 65 -8.75 -23.67 17.97
CA VAL A 65 -7.40 -23.39 18.48
C VAL A 65 -7.37 -23.38 20.01
N GLU A 66 -8.40 -22.85 20.67
CA GLU A 66 -8.48 -22.88 22.15
C GLU A 66 -8.62 -24.30 22.72
N GLU A 67 -9.25 -25.20 21.98
CA GLU A 67 -9.38 -26.62 22.35
C GLU A 67 -8.09 -27.42 22.07
N GLU A 68 -7.21 -26.92 21.20
CA GLU A 68 -6.00 -27.61 20.78
C GLU A 68 -4.81 -27.31 21.73
N LYS A 69 -4.20 -28.35 22.28
CA LYS A 69 -3.13 -28.20 23.29
C LYS A 69 -1.78 -27.84 22.68
N MET A 70 -1.60 -28.14 21.40
CA MET A 70 -0.33 -27.94 20.68
C MET A 70 -0.24 -26.59 19.99
N VAL A 71 -1.32 -25.80 19.97
CA VAL A 71 -1.38 -24.50 19.29
C VAL A 71 -1.80 -23.45 20.29
N LYS A 72 -1.11 -22.31 20.31
CA LYS A 72 -1.46 -21.17 21.16
C LYS A 72 -1.64 -19.92 20.31
N SER A 73 -2.81 -19.30 20.41
CA SER A 73 -3.01 -17.94 19.91
C SER A 73 -2.37 -16.95 20.88
N VAL A 74 -1.57 -16.03 20.36
CA VAL A 74 -0.90 -14.96 21.11
C VAL A 74 -0.93 -13.67 20.32
N PHE A 75 -0.84 -12.54 21.00
CA PHE A 75 -0.63 -11.26 20.36
C PHE A 75 0.80 -11.16 19.80
N LEU A 76 0.98 -10.39 18.71
CA LEU A 76 2.30 -10.16 18.12
C LEU A 76 3.29 -9.56 19.12
N SER A 77 2.83 -8.72 20.05
CA SER A 77 3.66 -8.17 21.12
C SER A 77 4.19 -9.22 22.08
N GLU A 78 3.46 -10.32 22.29
CA GLU A 78 3.90 -11.43 23.15
C GLU A 78 4.91 -12.34 22.43
N LEU A 79 4.86 -12.41 21.09
CA LEU A 79 5.82 -13.23 20.33
C LEU A 79 7.27 -12.81 20.57
N ILE A 80 7.52 -11.53 20.82
CA ILE A 80 8.86 -10.98 21.09
C ILE A 80 9.43 -11.53 22.41
N ASP A 81 8.57 -11.83 23.39
CA ASP A 81 8.97 -12.41 24.68
C ASP A 81 9.11 -13.94 24.61
N ILE A 82 8.34 -14.59 23.74
CA ILE A 82 8.33 -16.06 23.58
C ILE A 82 9.51 -16.53 22.71
N PHE A 83 9.79 -15.79 21.63
CA PHE A 83 10.86 -16.09 20.69
C PHE A 83 11.95 -15.03 20.82
N PRO A 84 13.09 -15.35 21.46
CA PRO A 84 14.17 -14.39 21.65
C PRO A 84 14.72 -13.92 20.30
N GLU A 85 15.29 -12.71 20.32
CA GLU A 85 15.80 -12.03 19.13
C GLU A 85 16.76 -12.93 18.33
N GLY A 86 16.45 -13.13 17.05
CA GLY A 86 17.24 -13.92 16.13
C GLY A 86 18.45 -13.17 15.59
N GLY A 87 19.11 -13.76 14.59
CA GLY A 87 20.17 -13.06 13.85
C GLY A 87 19.62 -11.89 13.03
N GLU A 88 20.51 -10.92 12.75
CA GLU A 88 20.18 -9.80 11.87
C GLU A 88 19.86 -10.31 10.45
N THR A 89 18.75 -9.83 9.90
CA THR A 89 18.38 -10.06 8.51
C THR A 89 18.02 -8.74 7.86
N ASN A 90 18.39 -8.59 6.60
CA ASN A 90 18.03 -7.43 5.79
C ASN A 90 16.93 -7.84 4.82
N PRO A 91 15.67 -7.44 5.05
CA PRO A 91 14.59 -7.71 4.11
C PRO A 91 14.93 -7.11 2.75
N ARG A 92 14.72 -7.90 1.69
CA ARG A 92 14.83 -7.40 0.32
C ARG A 92 13.67 -6.44 0.06
N PRO A 93 13.84 -5.45 -0.84
CA PRO A 93 12.71 -4.62 -1.27
C PRO A 93 11.63 -5.52 -1.89
N SER A 94 10.46 -5.56 -1.28
CA SER A 94 9.29 -6.30 -1.76
C SER A 94 8.03 -5.83 -1.04
N SER A 95 6.88 -6.17 -1.59
CA SER A 95 5.58 -6.19 -0.93
C SER A 95 5.07 -7.62 -0.84
N TRP A 96 3.96 -7.83 -0.14
CA TRP A 96 3.26 -9.12 -0.14
C TRP A 96 2.71 -9.51 -1.53
N SER A 97 2.63 -8.56 -2.48
CA SER A 97 2.23 -8.84 -3.87
C SER A 97 3.39 -9.09 -4.84
N THR A 98 4.65 -8.97 -4.39
CA THR A 98 5.83 -9.20 -5.23
C THR A 98 6.01 -10.68 -5.51
N THR A 99 6.08 -11.06 -6.79
CA THR A 99 6.35 -12.44 -7.21
C THR A 99 7.85 -12.68 -7.43
N GLY A 100 8.25 -13.96 -7.55
CA GLY A 100 9.63 -14.32 -7.92
C GLY A 100 10.10 -13.68 -9.23
N LYS A 101 9.22 -13.62 -10.24
CA LYS A 101 9.51 -12.97 -11.53
C LYS A 101 9.69 -11.46 -11.41
N ASP A 102 8.92 -10.83 -10.52
CA ASP A 102 9.07 -9.40 -10.23
C ASP A 102 10.44 -9.12 -9.60
N MET A 103 10.91 -9.99 -8.69
CA MET A 103 12.25 -9.89 -8.11
C MET A 103 13.36 -10.10 -9.14
N GLU A 104 13.25 -11.12 -10.00
CA GLU A 104 14.21 -11.42 -11.07
C GLU A 104 14.34 -10.28 -12.09
N SER A 105 13.24 -9.56 -12.35
CA SER A 105 13.20 -8.41 -13.25
C SER A 105 13.51 -7.07 -12.58
N GLY A 106 13.79 -7.05 -11.26
CA GLY A 106 14.08 -5.83 -10.50
C GLY A 106 12.86 -4.92 -10.30
N VAL A 107 11.63 -5.42 -10.49
CA VAL A 107 10.38 -4.67 -10.33
C VAL A 107 9.76 -4.97 -8.98
N TYR A 108 10.34 -4.46 -7.90
CA TYR A 108 9.95 -4.86 -6.54
C TYR A 108 8.53 -4.46 -6.12
N PHE A 109 7.98 -3.37 -6.68
CA PHE A 109 6.67 -2.83 -6.30
C PHE A 109 5.74 -2.72 -7.52
N PRO A 110 5.39 -3.85 -8.19
CA PRO A 110 4.73 -3.81 -9.50
C PRO A 110 3.34 -3.18 -9.46
N LEU A 111 2.64 -3.22 -8.31
CA LEU A 111 1.32 -2.63 -8.14
C LEU A 111 1.36 -1.12 -7.82
N TRP A 112 2.52 -0.53 -7.54
CA TRP A 112 2.59 0.89 -7.18
C TRP A 112 3.60 1.68 -8.02
N ASN A 113 4.64 1.04 -8.55
CA ASN A 113 5.71 1.68 -9.31
C ASN A 113 6.31 0.74 -10.35
N HIS A 114 5.53 0.44 -11.39
CA HIS A 114 5.99 -0.35 -12.53
C HIS A 114 6.71 0.51 -13.58
N PRO A 115 7.96 0.19 -13.98
CA PRO A 115 8.78 1.03 -14.86
C PRO A 115 8.29 1.09 -16.31
N SER A 116 7.37 0.23 -16.74
CA SER A 116 6.72 0.33 -18.05
C SER A 116 5.35 1.03 -18.00
N ASN A 117 4.78 1.29 -16.81
CA ASN A 117 3.45 1.87 -16.68
C ASN A 117 3.55 3.41 -16.78
N PRO A 118 2.95 4.04 -17.81
CA PRO A 118 3.07 5.50 -18.00
C PRO A 118 2.35 6.30 -16.91
N VAL A 119 1.25 5.78 -16.36
CA VAL A 119 0.50 6.43 -15.28
C VAL A 119 1.34 6.44 -14.00
N HIS A 120 1.97 5.31 -13.65
CA HIS A 120 2.90 5.25 -12.52
C HIS A 120 4.06 6.24 -12.68
N LYS A 121 4.66 6.33 -13.87
CA LYS A 121 5.75 7.29 -14.13
C LYS A 121 5.34 8.73 -13.85
N VAL A 122 4.16 9.13 -14.33
CA VAL A 122 3.67 10.50 -14.14
C VAL A 122 3.30 10.75 -12.68
N LEU A 123 2.59 9.82 -12.03
CA LEU A 123 2.26 9.93 -10.60
C LEU A 123 3.51 10.05 -9.73
N HIS A 124 4.56 9.26 -10.01
CA HIS A 124 5.79 9.30 -9.24
C HIS A 124 6.53 10.63 -9.42
N LYS A 125 6.63 11.15 -10.66
CA LYS A 125 7.19 12.49 -10.92
C LYS A 125 6.42 13.60 -10.21
N MET A 126 5.08 13.52 -10.24
CA MET A 126 4.20 14.45 -9.56
C MET A 126 4.41 14.41 -8.04
N SER A 127 4.48 13.21 -7.46
CA SER A 127 4.74 13.00 -6.02
C SER A 127 6.10 13.55 -5.60
N ASN A 128 7.16 13.30 -6.37
CA ASN A 128 8.50 13.80 -6.06
C ASN A 128 8.55 15.34 -6.12
N SER A 129 7.85 15.95 -7.09
CA SER A 129 7.77 17.41 -7.20
C SER A 129 6.94 18.01 -6.05
N LEU A 130 5.89 17.32 -5.63
CA LEU A 130 5.10 17.71 -4.46
C LEU A 130 5.92 17.65 -3.17
N GLU A 131 6.73 16.60 -2.98
CA GLU A 131 7.66 16.50 -1.85
C GLU A 131 8.66 17.67 -1.83
N GLN A 132 9.15 18.09 -3.01
CA GLN A 132 10.06 19.25 -3.12
C GLN A 132 9.39 20.55 -2.66
N ILE A 133 8.19 20.88 -3.16
CA ILE A 133 7.52 22.14 -2.77
C ILE A 133 7.10 22.13 -1.28
N ILE A 134 6.71 20.97 -0.75
CA ILE A 134 6.40 20.83 0.69
C ILE A 134 7.67 20.97 1.54
N SER A 135 8.78 20.38 1.13
CA SER A 135 10.07 20.55 1.82
C SER A 135 10.51 22.02 1.83
N LEU A 136 10.31 22.74 0.73
CA LEU A 136 10.59 24.17 0.64
C LEU A 136 9.68 24.98 1.60
N CYS A 137 8.39 24.64 1.69
CA CYS A 137 7.49 25.18 2.68
C CYS A 137 7.96 24.90 4.12
N ASP A 138 8.32 23.66 4.46
CA ASP A 138 8.78 23.27 5.79
C ASP A 138 10.01 24.09 6.23
N LEU A 139 10.95 24.33 5.32
CA LEU A 139 12.15 25.13 5.57
C LEU A 139 11.83 26.60 5.87
N ASN A 140 10.82 27.17 5.20
CA ASN A 140 10.44 28.57 5.34
C ASN A 140 9.43 28.79 6.48
N HIS A 141 8.59 27.82 6.79
CA HIS A 141 7.75 27.82 7.98
C HIS A 141 8.60 27.89 9.25
N LYS A 142 9.70 27.12 9.33
CA LYS A 142 10.66 27.20 10.46
C LYS A 142 11.29 28.59 10.66
N LYS A 143 11.29 29.42 9.63
CA LYS A 143 11.80 30.80 9.66
C LYS A 143 10.68 31.83 9.91
N ASN A 144 9.43 31.39 10.06
CA ASN A 144 8.23 32.23 10.13
C ASN A 144 8.10 33.19 8.93
N THR A 145 8.49 32.75 7.73
CA THR A 145 8.49 33.61 6.54
C THR A 145 7.30 33.41 5.61
N ILE A 146 6.54 32.33 5.75
CA ILE A 146 5.38 31.99 4.90
C ILE A 146 4.06 32.12 5.65
N ASP A 147 2.96 32.25 4.90
CA ASP A 147 1.62 32.27 5.48
C ASP A 147 1.27 30.91 6.13
N GLU A 148 0.90 30.96 7.41
CA GLU A 148 0.64 29.77 8.22
C GLU A 148 -0.62 29.02 7.77
N ASN A 149 -1.68 29.71 7.35
CA ASN A 149 -2.93 29.07 6.96
C ASN A 149 -2.77 28.28 5.66
N TYR A 150 -2.10 28.87 4.65
CA TYR A 150 -1.80 28.18 3.40
C TYR A 150 -0.83 27.02 3.64
N TYR A 151 0.20 27.21 4.47
CA TYR A 151 1.12 26.13 4.84
C TYR A 151 0.42 24.93 5.49
N LEU A 152 -0.38 25.17 6.54
CA LEU A 152 -1.09 24.10 7.25
C LEU A 152 -2.10 23.39 6.34
N THR A 153 -2.74 24.14 5.43
CA THR A 153 -3.65 23.57 4.43
C THR A 153 -2.88 22.71 3.41
N ALA A 154 -1.70 23.16 2.97
CA ALA A 154 -0.83 22.38 2.09
C ALA A 154 -0.42 21.06 2.75
N ARG A 155 0.03 21.09 4.01
CA ARG A 155 0.37 19.89 4.80
C ARG A 155 -0.81 18.94 4.96
N HIS A 156 -1.99 19.47 5.28
CA HIS A 156 -3.20 18.68 5.40
C HIS A 156 -3.51 17.86 4.14
N PHE A 157 -3.44 18.49 2.97
CA PHE A 157 -3.69 17.81 1.71
C PHE A 157 -2.52 16.92 1.28
N TYR A 158 -1.29 17.31 1.58
CA TYR A 158 -0.11 16.50 1.33
C TYR A 158 -0.21 15.17 2.05
N ASP A 159 -0.41 15.18 3.37
CA ASP A 159 -0.53 13.97 4.19
C ASP A 159 -1.69 13.09 3.71
N LYS A 160 -2.83 13.72 3.36
CA LYS A 160 -3.98 13.03 2.76
C LYS A 160 -3.71 12.47 1.37
N SER A 161 -2.70 12.93 0.63
CA SER A 161 -2.39 12.46 -0.72
C SER A 161 -1.45 11.25 -0.76
N LEU A 162 -0.82 10.90 0.38
CA LEU A 162 0.19 9.84 0.47
C LEU A 162 -0.38 8.42 0.47
N TYR A 163 -1.70 8.23 0.50
CA TYR A 163 -2.27 6.88 0.50
C TYR A 163 -2.01 6.16 -0.83
N SER A 164 -1.67 4.87 -0.73
CA SER A 164 -1.16 4.08 -1.85
C SER A 164 -2.22 3.68 -2.89
N CYS A 165 -3.52 3.83 -2.58
CA CYS A 165 -4.59 3.30 -3.43
C CYS A 165 -4.58 3.92 -4.83
N SER A 166 -4.25 5.20 -4.99
CA SER A 166 -4.23 5.82 -6.32
C SER A 166 -3.17 5.18 -7.24
N SER A 167 -1.99 4.84 -6.72
CA SER A 167 -0.99 4.06 -7.47
C SER A 167 -1.45 2.62 -7.67
N TRP A 168 -2.05 1.98 -6.67
CA TRP A 168 -2.59 0.63 -6.80
C TRP A 168 -3.62 0.51 -7.93
N TRP A 169 -4.58 1.44 -8.02
CA TRP A 169 -5.56 1.49 -9.11
C TRP A 169 -4.93 1.82 -10.46
N ALA A 170 -3.80 2.52 -10.48
CA ALA A 170 -3.04 2.82 -11.69
C ALA A 170 -2.29 1.59 -12.24
N SER A 171 -2.09 0.54 -11.43
CA SER A 171 -1.38 -0.67 -11.85
C SER A 171 -2.09 -1.47 -12.93
N MET A 172 -3.42 -1.29 -13.08
CA MET A 172 -4.28 -2.11 -13.92
C MET A 172 -4.26 -3.61 -13.51
N ARG A 173 -3.85 -3.93 -12.29
CA ARG A 173 -3.69 -5.30 -11.77
C ARG A 173 -4.27 -5.42 -10.35
N PRO A 174 -5.41 -6.11 -10.14
CA PRO A 174 -6.34 -6.68 -11.12
C PRO A 174 -7.31 -5.65 -11.71
N SER A 175 -7.30 -4.41 -11.22
CA SER A 175 -8.36 -3.44 -11.51
C SER A 175 -7.81 -2.08 -11.91
N TRP A 176 -8.66 -1.32 -12.59
CA TRP A 176 -8.38 0.01 -13.10
C TRP A 176 -9.55 0.94 -12.77
N SER A 177 -9.25 2.12 -12.23
CA SER A 177 -10.24 3.16 -12.00
C SER A 177 -9.62 4.54 -12.20
N PRO A 178 -9.86 5.20 -13.36
CA PRO A 178 -9.29 6.52 -13.62
C PRO A 178 -9.79 7.57 -12.63
N ILE A 179 -10.99 7.38 -12.08
CA ILE A 179 -11.56 8.26 -11.05
C ILE A 179 -10.82 8.13 -9.72
N LEU A 180 -10.48 6.92 -9.28
CA LEU A 180 -9.75 6.72 -8.02
C LEU A 180 -8.28 7.16 -8.11
N ILE A 181 -7.70 7.07 -9.31
CA ILE A 181 -6.37 7.62 -9.58
C ILE A 181 -6.43 9.15 -9.55
N PHE A 182 -7.40 9.75 -10.26
CA PHE A 182 -7.62 11.19 -10.30
C PHE A 182 -7.85 11.78 -8.90
N LYS A 183 -8.62 11.12 -8.03
CA LYS A 183 -8.86 11.58 -6.65
C LYS A 183 -7.56 11.81 -5.88
N GLY A 184 -6.59 10.90 -5.98
CA GLY A 184 -5.30 11.07 -5.31
C GLY A 184 -4.48 12.21 -5.91
N ALA A 185 -4.40 12.27 -7.24
CA ALA A 185 -3.73 13.36 -7.94
C ALA A 185 -4.37 14.73 -7.67
N ASN A 186 -5.69 14.79 -7.47
CA ASN A 186 -6.38 16.01 -7.10
C ASN A 186 -6.02 16.49 -5.69
N LEU A 187 -5.82 15.57 -4.74
CA LEU A 187 -5.30 15.94 -3.41
C LEU A 187 -3.86 16.47 -3.50
N MET A 188 -3.03 15.89 -4.36
CA MET A 188 -1.69 16.42 -4.66
C MET A 188 -1.75 17.84 -5.24
N MET A 189 -2.70 18.12 -6.14
CA MET A 189 -2.92 19.47 -6.67
C MET A 189 -3.38 20.47 -5.62
N LEU A 190 -4.30 20.08 -4.72
CA LEU A 190 -4.73 20.93 -3.61
C LEU A 190 -3.57 21.25 -2.68
N ALA A 191 -2.71 20.28 -2.38
CA ALA A 191 -1.50 20.48 -1.60
C ALA A 191 -0.54 21.45 -2.30
N ALA A 192 -0.26 21.22 -3.59
CA ALA A 192 0.65 22.02 -4.38
C ALA A 192 0.20 23.49 -4.51
N LEU A 193 -1.09 23.72 -4.76
CA LEU A 193 -1.65 25.07 -4.87
C LEU A 193 -1.49 25.85 -3.55
N ASN A 194 -1.82 25.22 -2.42
CA ASN A 194 -1.67 25.87 -1.11
C ASN A 194 -0.19 26.09 -0.76
N ALA A 195 0.69 25.16 -1.11
CA ALA A 195 2.14 25.33 -0.92
C ALA A 195 2.66 26.52 -1.73
N HIS A 196 2.25 26.62 -3.01
CA HIS A 196 2.59 27.74 -3.86
C HIS A 196 2.08 29.07 -3.28
N LEU A 197 0.83 29.15 -2.83
CA LEU A 197 0.29 30.38 -2.21
C LEU A 197 1.07 30.80 -0.95
N ALA A 198 1.46 29.84 -0.10
CA ALA A 198 2.28 30.12 1.08
C ALA A 198 3.65 30.71 0.71
N LEU A 199 4.29 30.15 -0.32
CA LEU A 199 5.60 30.60 -0.82
C LEU A 199 5.52 31.94 -1.56
N THR A 200 4.44 32.18 -2.31
CA THR A 200 4.19 33.46 -3.00
C THR A 200 3.97 34.59 -2.00
N TYR A 201 3.30 34.34 -0.87
CA TYR A 201 3.20 35.31 0.24
C TYR A 201 4.60 35.75 0.72
N ALA A 202 5.54 34.80 0.77
CA ALA A 202 6.93 35.03 1.16
C ALA A 202 7.84 35.52 0.02
N GLN A 203 7.31 35.73 -1.19
CA GLN A 203 8.06 36.09 -2.40
C GLN A 203 9.18 35.09 -2.76
N ILE A 204 8.93 33.80 -2.58
CA ILE A 204 9.89 32.73 -2.89
C ILE A 204 9.61 32.17 -4.29
N GLU A 205 10.36 32.66 -5.28
CA GLU A 205 10.18 32.33 -6.71
C GLU A 205 10.40 30.84 -7.03
N GLU A 206 11.25 30.14 -6.28
CA GLU A 206 11.49 28.70 -6.48
C GLU A 206 10.20 27.87 -6.39
N GLY A 207 9.23 28.33 -5.58
CA GLY A 207 7.92 27.69 -5.45
C GLY A 207 7.07 27.73 -6.72
N GLU A 208 7.24 28.75 -7.57
CA GLU A 208 6.51 28.88 -8.84
C GLU A 208 6.97 27.81 -9.83
N MET A 209 8.28 27.64 -9.99
CA MET A 209 8.84 26.64 -10.90
C MET A 209 8.41 25.21 -10.55
N ILE A 210 8.42 24.86 -9.26
CA ILE A 210 8.01 23.52 -8.82
C ILE A 210 6.50 23.33 -9.01
N TYR A 211 5.69 24.35 -8.71
CA TYR A 211 4.24 24.31 -8.93
C TYR A 211 3.89 24.10 -10.42
N ASP A 212 4.57 24.80 -11.32
CA ASP A 212 4.41 24.62 -12.77
C ASP A 212 4.79 23.21 -13.24
N GLN A 213 5.81 22.59 -12.65
CA GLN A 213 6.14 21.19 -12.94
C GLN A 213 4.99 20.26 -12.51
N ILE A 214 4.43 20.47 -11.33
CA ILE A 214 3.32 19.67 -10.81
C ILE A 214 2.07 19.81 -11.70
N THR A 215 1.71 21.03 -12.12
CA THR A 215 0.55 21.25 -13.01
C THR A 215 0.75 20.60 -14.37
N ASN A 216 1.98 20.65 -14.92
CA ASN A 216 2.34 19.95 -16.16
C ASN A 216 2.20 18.42 -16.02
N TYR A 217 2.68 17.84 -14.92
CA TYR A 217 2.49 16.40 -14.66
C TYR A 217 1.03 16.04 -14.47
N PHE A 218 0.23 16.88 -13.81
CA PHE A 218 -1.20 16.66 -13.69
C PHE A 218 -1.89 16.62 -15.06
N SER A 219 -1.57 17.54 -15.97
CA SER A 219 -2.09 17.52 -17.34
C SER A 219 -1.68 16.26 -18.11
N GLN A 220 -0.41 15.85 -18.00
CA GLN A 220 0.09 14.60 -18.57
C GLN A 220 -0.64 13.38 -18.01
N LEU A 221 -0.93 13.38 -16.70
CA LEU A 221 -1.66 12.31 -16.05
C LEU A 221 -3.06 12.17 -16.66
N LEU A 222 -3.80 13.27 -16.81
CA LEU A 222 -5.13 13.24 -17.43
C LEU A 222 -5.09 12.64 -18.83
N THR A 223 -4.07 12.99 -19.62
CA THR A 223 -3.87 12.43 -20.96
C THR A 223 -3.63 10.92 -20.92
N GLU A 224 -2.75 10.44 -20.04
CA GLU A 224 -2.49 9.00 -19.87
C GLU A 224 -3.71 8.24 -19.35
N LEU A 225 -4.47 8.81 -18.41
CA LEU A 225 -5.72 8.22 -17.91
C LEU A 225 -6.75 8.06 -19.03
N SER A 226 -6.94 9.09 -19.86
CA SER A 226 -7.85 9.02 -21.01
C SER A 226 -7.39 8.00 -22.04
N LYS A 227 -6.10 7.98 -22.38
CA LYS A 227 -5.53 7.04 -23.35
C LYS A 227 -5.67 5.59 -22.90
N GLN A 228 -5.31 5.28 -21.65
CA GLN A 228 -5.43 3.92 -21.11
C GLN A 228 -6.88 3.47 -21.02
N SER A 229 -7.80 4.38 -20.63
CA SER A 229 -9.22 4.08 -20.58
C SER A 229 -9.80 3.79 -21.97
N ALA A 230 -9.41 4.57 -22.98
CA ALA A 230 -9.82 4.34 -24.37
C ALA A 230 -9.34 2.98 -24.89
N ASN A 231 -8.09 2.61 -24.64
CA ASN A 231 -7.55 1.30 -25.01
C ASN A 231 -8.35 0.15 -24.39
N LEU A 232 -8.70 0.26 -23.11
CA LEU A 232 -9.50 -0.75 -22.41
C LEU A 232 -10.94 -0.85 -22.93
N ILE A 233 -11.53 0.26 -23.37
CA ILE A 233 -12.87 0.26 -23.97
C ILE A 233 -12.83 -0.44 -25.33
N ASN A 234 -11.86 -0.08 -26.18
CA ASN A 234 -11.72 -0.68 -27.51
C ASN A 234 -11.48 -2.19 -27.43
N ALA A 235 -10.61 -2.64 -26.53
CA ALA A 235 -10.31 -4.06 -26.32
C ALA A 235 -11.50 -4.90 -25.80
N LYS A 236 -12.61 -4.27 -25.37
CA LYS A 236 -13.85 -4.96 -24.98
C LYS A 236 -14.87 -5.05 -26.11
N ILE A 237 -14.69 -4.28 -27.18
CA ILE A 237 -15.60 -4.21 -28.33
C ILE A 237 -15.15 -5.21 -29.41
N ASP A 238 -13.87 -5.55 -29.43
CA ASP A 238 -13.27 -6.62 -30.25
C ASP A 238 -13.47 -8.02 -29.63
#